data_AF-A0A3N1JEE9-F1
#
_entry.id   AF-A0A3N1JEE9-F1
#
_cell.length_a   1.000
_cell.length_b   1.000
_cell.length_c   1.000
_cell.angle_alpha   90.00
_cell.angle_beta   90.00
_cell.angle_gamma   90.00
#
_symmetry.space_group_name_H-M   'P 1'
#
loop_
_entity.id
_entity.type
_entity.pdbx_description
1 polymer ?
#
loop_
_entity_poly.entity_id
_entity_poly.type
_entity_poly.pdbx_seq_one_letter_code
_entity_poly.pdbx_strand_id
1 'polypeptide(L)' 'MTGKRGRSAITGRFVKQSTVRRHPNTTTNESTSKSKKSK' A
#
# COMPACT_ATOMS: atom_id res chain seq x y z
N MET A 1 9.92 7.24 -10.23
CA MET A 1 10.01 6.38 -9.03
C MET A 1 8.63 5.90 -8.61
N THR A 2 8.14 4.80 -9.18
CA THR A 2 6.89 4.12 -8.74
C THR A 2 7.15 3.48 -7.36
N GLY A 3 7.00 4.26 -6.30
CA GLY A 3 7.19 3.78 -4.94
C GLY A 3 6.10 2.78 -4.58
N LYS A 4 6.44 1.48 -4.49
CA LYS A 4 5.60 0.48 -3.81
C LYS A 4 5.41 0.92 -2.36
N ARG A 5 4.19 1.29 -1.96
CA ARG A 5 3.88 1.72 -0.59
C ARG A 5 2.89 0.74 0.03
N GLY A 6 3.02 0.52 1.33
CA GLY A 6 1.96 -0.16 2.07
C GLY A 6 0.84 0.81 2.38
N ARG A 7 -0.40 0.35 2.46
CA ARG A 7 -1.53 1.11 3.01
C ARG A 7 -2.13 0.33 4.16
N SER A 8 -2.20 0.94 5.34
CA SER A 8 -2.87 0.33 6.50
C SER A 8 -4.37 0.21 6.21
N ALA A 9 -4.93 -0.98 6.34
CA ALA A 9 -6.37 -1.20 6.19
C ALA A 9 -7.16 -0.63 7.37
N ILE A 10 -6.53 -0.48 8.54
CA ILE A 10 -7.16 0.01 9.77
C ILE A 10 -7.31 1.55 9.73
N THR A 11 -6.22 2.25 9.43
CA THR A 11 -6.18 3.72 9.51
C THR A 11 -6.17 4.41 8.14
N GLY A 12 -6.03 3.65 7.06
CA GLY A 12 -5.92 4.18 5.70
C GLY A 12 -4.60 4.88 5.37
N ARG A 13 -3.66 4.98 6.32
CA ARG A 13 -2.39 5.68 6.17
C ARG A 13 -1.39 4.87 5.34
N PHE A 14 -0.53 5.57 4.59
CA PHE A 14 0.58 4.95 3.90
C PHE A 14 1.71 4.61 4.87
N VAL A 15 2.21 3.39 4.76
CA VAL A 15 3.28 2.84 5.59
C VAL A 15 4.41 2.29 4.71
N LYS A 16 5.59 2.14 5.30
CA LYS A 16 6.76 1.60 4.61
C LYS A 16 6.58 0.10 4.35
N GLN A 17 7.31 -0.43 3.36
CA GLN A 17 7.31 -1.87 3.06
C GLN A 17 7.79 -2.71 4.26
N SER A 18 8.65 -2.17 5.12
CA SER A 18 9.04 -2.83 6.37
C SER A 18 7.86 -3.02 7.33
N THR A 19 6.88 -2.11 7.31
CA THR A 19 5.64 -2.24 8.09
C THR A 19 4.71 -3.27 7.46
N VAL A 20 4.61 -3.30 6.12
CA VAL A 20 3.84 -4.31 5.38
C VAL A 20 4.33 -5.72 5.72
N ARG A 21 5.66 -5.93 5.74
CA ARG A 21 6.27 -7.22 6.06
C ARG A 21 6.01 -7.68 7.49
N ARG A 22 5.90 -6.74 8.44
CA ARG A 22 5.60 -7.05 9.85
C ARG A 22 4.12 -7.27 10.12
N HIS A 23 3.24 -6.59 9.38
CA HIS A 23 1.79 -6.64 9.58
C HIS A 23 1.05 -6.91 8.25
N PRO A 24 1.28 -8.07 7.61
CA PRO A 24 0.68 -8.38 6.31
C PRO A 24 -0.86 -8.48 6.40
N ASN A 25 -1.39 -8.86 7.56
CA ASN A 25 -2.82 -9.07 7.76
C ASN A 25 -3.63 -7.76 7.77
N THR A 26 -2.98 -6.63 8.12
CA THR A 26 -3.65 -5.33 8.30
C THR A 26 -3.07 -4.25 7.40
N THR A 27 -2.22 -4.63 6.44
CA THR A 27 -1.54 -3.71 5.53
C THR A 27 -1.57 -4.25 4.10
N THR A 28 -2.09 -3.45 3.18
CA THR A 28 -2.17 -3.76 1.75
C THR A 28 -0.93 -3.26 1.02
N ASN A 29 -0.40 -4.00 0.05
CA ASN A 29 0.68 -3.53 -0.81
C ASN A 29 0.10 -2.78 -2.02
N GLU A 30 0.25 -1.46 -2.03
CA GLU A 30 -0.23 -0.62 -3.13
C GLU A 30 0.98 -0.16 -3.96
N SER A 31 1.10 -0.74 -5.16
CA SER A 31 1.99 -0.22 -6.18
C SER A 31 1.28 0.92 -6.90
N THR A 32 1.84 2.14 -6.86
CA THR A 32 1.33 3.31 -7.60
C THR A 32 1.37 3.15 -9.13
N SER A 33 1.71 1.96 -9.63
CA SER A 33 1.51 1.58 -11.02
C SER A 33 0.02 1.35 -11.29
N LYS A 34 -0.65 2.39 -11.81
CA LYS A 34 -1.89 2.29 -12.59
C LYS A 34 -3.07 1.60 -11.89
N SER A 35 -3.82 2.38 -11.12
CA SER A 35 -5.27 2.35 -11.32
C SER A 35 -5.63 3.55 -12.20
N LYS A 36 -5.36 3.41 -13.51
CA LYS A 36 -6.19 4.07 -14.52
C LYS A 36 -7.56 3.38 -14.42
N LYS A 37 -8.39 3.77 -13.46
CA LYS A 37 -9.83 3.50 -13.55
C LYS A 37 -10.41 4.60 -14.43
N SER A 38 -10.19 4.46 -15.73
CA SER A 38 -11.04 5.10 -16.73
C SER A 38 -12.42 4.47 -16.60
N LYS A 39 -13.39 5.20 -16.07
CA LYS A 39 -14.78 5.07 -16.45
C LYS A 39 -15.49 6.39 -16.20
#